data_AF-A0A5C7YGL0-F1
#
_entry.id   AF-A0A5C7YGL0-F1
#
_cell.length_a   1.000
_cell.length_b   1.000
_cell.length_c   1.000
_cell.angle_alpha   90.00
_cell.angle_beta   90.00
_cell.angle_gamma   90.00
#
_symmetry.space_group_name_H-M   'P 1'
#
loop_
_entity.id
_entity.type
_entity.pdbx_description
1 polymer ?
#
loop_
_entity_poly.entity_id
_entity_poly.type
_entity_poly.pdbx_seq_one_letter_code
_entity_poly.pdbx_strand_id
1 'polypeptide(L)'
;AVLRQQWRSYFESVDLLITPVATSPAFLHNQQGERWERMLKVNGQDQPHTDSLFWAGYPGVVGLPATAIPIGLSPDGLPVGAQIIGDSFADPLCLQMAQWLETAWCGFQPPPSFA
;
A
#
# COMPACT_ATOMS: atom_id res chain seq x y z
N ALA A 1 -22.56 -4.25 -4.26
CA ALA A 1 -23.05 -3.49 -5.44
C ALA A 1 -22.86 -1.98 -5.24
N VAL A 2 -23.41 -1.41 -4.16
CA VAL A 2 -23.31 0.04 -3.85
C VAL A 2 -21.85 0.54 -3.79
N LEU A 3 -20.97 -0.14 -3.04
CA LEU A 3 -19.56 0.27 -2.91
C LEU A 3 -18.81 0.33 -4.25
N ARG A 4 -19.04 -0.65 -5.14
CA ARG A 4 -18.44 -0.65 -6.48
C ARG A 4 -18.91 0.54 -7.32
N GLN A 5 -20.19 0.91 -7.21
CA GLN A 5 -20.72 2.09 -7.90
C GLN A 5 -20.10 3.39 -7.37
N GLN A 6 -19.92 3.50 -6.05
CA GLN A 6 -19.28 4.68 -5.45
C GLN A 6 -17.84 4.85 -5.92
N TRP A 7 -17.08 3.75 -5.99
CA TRP A 7 -15.73 3.76 -6.56
C TRP A 7 -15.70 4.15 -8.02
N ARG A 8 -16.62 3.60 -8.82
CA ARG A 8 -16.73 3.96 -10.23
C ARG A 8 -16.96 5.47 -10.40
N SER A 9 -17.87 6.04 -9.62
CA SER A 9 -18.13 7.49 -9.65
C SER A 9 -16.95 8.32 -9.13
N TYR A 10 -16.14 7.80 -8.21
CA TYR A 10 -14.91 8.46 -7.78
C TYR A 10 -13.90 8.55 -8.94
N PHE A 11 -13.67 7.45 -9.67
CA PHE A 11 -12.77 7.40 -10.82
C PHE A 11 -13.27 8.13 -12.07
N GLU A 12 -14.50 8.66 -12.07
CA GLU A 12 -14.92 9.61 -13.12
C GLU A 12 -14.13 10.93 -13.04
N SER A 13 -13.54 11.25 -11.89
CA SER A 13 -12.81 12.50 -11.65
C SER A 13 -11.28 12.37 -11.62
N VAL A 14 -10.77 11.15 -11.45
CA VAL A 14 -9.34 10.85 -11.33
C VAL A 14 -9.03 9.52 -12.00
N ASP A 15 -7.85 9.39 -12.59
CA ASP A 15 -7.45 8.15 -13.27
C ASP A 15 -6.93 7.10 -12.28
N LEU A 16 -6.23 7.55 -11.23
CA LEU A 16 -5.53 6.70 -10.26
C LEU A 16 -5.63 7.31 -8.85
N LEU A 17 -5.70 6.44 -7.86
CA LEU A 17 -5.57 6.77 -6.44
C LEU A 17 -4.27 6.18 -5.90
N ILE A 18 -3.43 7.01 -5.29
CA ILE A 18 -2.18 6.59 -4.66
C ILE A 18 -2.35 6.61 -3.15
N THR A 19 -2.04 5.49 -2.50
CA THR A 19 -2.12 5.35 -1.04
C THR A 19 -0.92 4.58 -0.49
N PRO A 20 -0.59 4.68 0.80
CA PRO A 20 0.41 3.81 1.41
C PRO A 20 0.02 2.33 1.29
N VAL A 21 1.00 1.43 1.12
CA VAL A 21 0.76 -0.03 1.21
C VAL A 21 0.51 -0.47 2.65
N ALA A 22 1.26 0.10 3.59
CA ALA A 22 1.15 -0.16 5.01
C ALA A 22 1.31 1.13 5.83
N THR A 23 0.84 1.15 7.07
CA THR A 23 0.93 2.32 7.96
C THR A 23 2.32 2.53 8.57
N SER A 24 3.21 1.54 8.47
CA SER A 24 4.58 1.60 8.97
C SER A 24 5.52 0.73 8.11
N PRO A 25 6.85 0.97 8.17
CA PRO A 25 7.83 0.01 7.68
C PRO A 25 7.75 -1.33 8.43
N ALA A 26 8.61 -2.28 8.07
CA ALA A 26 8.70 -3.55 8.80
C ALA A 26 8.90 -3.32 10.31
N PHE A 27 7.97 -3.82 11.13
CA PHE A 27 8.02 -3.73 12.59
C PHE A 27 8.49 -5.05 13.20
N LEU A 28 8.93 -4.98 14.45
CA LEU A 28 9.40 -6.16 15.20
C LEU A 28 8.26 -7.17 15.41
N HIS A 29 8.58 -8.45 15.29
CA HIS A 29 7.63 -9.51 15.56
C HIS A 29 7.11 -9.45 17.01
N ASN A 30 5.79 -9.40 17.15
CA ASN A 30 5.11 -9.59 18.42
C ASN A 30 4.13 -10.76 18.28
N GLN A 31 4.35 -11.80 19.09
CA GLN A 31 3.52 -13.01 19.13
C GLN A 31 2.75 -13.15 20.45
N GLN A 32 2.83 -12.16 21.33
CA GLN A 32 2.08 -12.15 22.60
C GLN A 32 0.62 -11.79 22.35
N GLY A 33 -0.28 -12.44 23.11
CA GLY A 33 -1.72 -12.22 23.02
C GLY A 33 -2.31 -12.54 21.65
N GLU A 34 -3.57 -12.17 21.48
CA GLU A 34 -4.31 -12.32 20.24
C GLU A 34 -3.97 -11.21 19.24
N ARG A 35 -4.20 -11.45 17.95
CA ARG A 35 -3.78 -10.50 16.89
C ARG A 35 -4.38 -9.10 17.05
N TRP A 36 -5.62 -9.00 17.53
CA TRP A 36 -6.34 -7.74 17.75
C TRP A 36 -5.90 -6.98 19.00
N GLU A 37 -5.13 -7.61 19.89
CA GLU A 37 -4.59 -6.97 21.11
C GLU A 37 -3.23 -6.30 20.85
N ARG A 38 -2.64 -6.55 19.67
CA ARG A 38 -1.31 -6.07 19.31
C ARG A 38 -1.40 -4.66 18.76
N MET A 39 -0.56 -3.77 19.29
CA MET A 39 -0.51 -2.37 18.91
C MET A 39 0.80 -2.03 18.20
N LEU A 40 0.74 -1.09 17.26
CA LEU A 40 1.87 -0.45 16.61
C LEU A 40 1.88 1.03 16.94
N LYS A 41 3.08 1.60 17.12
CA LYS A 41 3.24 3.05 17.21
C LYS A 41 3.21 3.66 15.82
N VAL A 42 2.17 4.43 15.52
CA VAL A 42 2.04 5.20 14.27
C VAL A 42 1.89 6.68 14.66
N ASN A 43 2.82 7.53 14.21
CA ASN A 43 2.86 8.95 14.59
C ASN A 43 2.81 9.17 16.11
N GLY A 44 3.47 8.29 16.88
CA GLY A 44 3.49 8.34 18.35
C GLY A 44 2.24 7.80 19.05
N GLN A 45 1.19 7.45 18.31
CA GLN A 45 -0.05 6.92 18.85
C GLN A 45 -0.11 5.39 18.71
N ASP A 46 -0.71 4.71 19.68
CA ASP A 46 -1.00 3.28 19.56
C ASP A 46 -2.14 3.08 18.57
N GLN A 47 -1.88 2.26 17.55
CA GLN A 47 -2.86 1.82 16.56
C GLN A 47 -2.93 0.30 16.53
N PRO A 48 -4.12 -0.29 16.33
CA PRO A 48 -4.24 -1.73 16.15
C PRO A 48 -3.36 -2.21 15.00
N HIS A 49 -2.57 -3.25 15.24
CA HIS A 49 -1.74 -3.87 14.21
C HIS A 49 -2.57 -4.37 13.02
N THR A 50 -3.83 -4.76 13.26
CA THR A 50 -4.79 -5.18 12.23
C THR A 50 -5.11 -4.10 11.21
N ASP A 51 -4.94 -2.82 11.56
CA ASP A 51 -5.26 -1.69 10.70
C ASP A 51 -4.08 -1.33 9.78
N SER A 52 -2.93 -2.00 9.96
CA SER A 52 -1.70 -1.72 9.21
C SER A 52 -1.89 -1.81 7.70
N LEU A 53 -2.78 -2.70 7.24
CA LEU A 53 -3.07 -2.93 5.82
C LEU A 53 -4.43 -2.38 5.36
N PHE A 54 -4.98 -1.40 6.09
CA PHE A 54 -6.29 -0.82 5.77
C PHE A 54 -6.45 -0.43 4.29
N TRP A 55 -5.49 0.33 3.76
CA TRP A 55 -5.52 0.79 2.37
C TRP A 55 -5.35 -0.37 1.38
N ALA A 56 -4.51 -1.35 1.67
CA ALA A 56 -4.30 -2.51 0.81
C ALA A 56 -5.50 -3.47 0.78
N GLY A 57 -6.29 -3.52 1.86
CA GLY A 57 -7.47 -4.37 1.92
C GLY A 57 -8.65 -3.84 1.09
N TYR A 58 -8.81 -2.52 1.02
CA TYR A 58 -10.02 -1.91 0.45
C TYR A 58 -10.24 -2.21 -1.04
N PRO A 59 -9.24 -2.10 -1.93
CA PRO A 59 -9.37 -2.49 -3.34
C PRO A 59 -9.83 -3.95 -3.51
N GLY A 60 -9.34 -4.84 -2.65
CA GLY A 60 -9.72 -6.26 -2.66
C GLY A 60 -11.20 -6.52 -2.36
N VAL A 61 -11.81 -5.70 -1.49
CA VAL A 61 -13.25 -5.83 -1.14
C VAL A 61 -14.14 -5.47 -2.33
N VAL A 62 -13.72 -4.52 -3.16
CA VAL A 62 -14.51 -4.01 -4.29
C VAL A 62 -14.05 -4.54 -5.65
N GLY A 63 -12.94 -5.27 -5.70
CA GLY A 63 -12.39 -5.87 -6.92
C GLY A 63 -11.69 -4.87 -7.84
N LEU A 64 -11.07 -3.84 -7.28
CA LEU A 64 -10.28 -2.86 -8.02
C LEU A 64 -8.84 -3.35 -8.19
N PRO A 65 -8.17 -3.05 -9.32
CA PRO A 65 -6.76 -3.32 -9.48
C PRO A 65 -5.93 -2.42 -8.55
N ALA A 66 -4.94 -3.02 -7.89
CA ALA A 66 -4.00 -2.32 -7.03
C ALA A 66 -2.58 -2.86 -7.21
N THR A 67 -1.63 -1.99 -7.54
CA THR A 67 -0.22 -2.35 -7.77
C THR A 67 0.66 -1.73 -6.69
N ALA A 68 1.32 -2.54 -5.89
CA ALA A 68 2.30 -2.09 -4.90
C ALA A 68 3.62 -1.71 -5.56
N ILE A 69 4.22 -0.61 -5.11
CA ILE A 69 5.48 -0.06 -5.62
C ILE A 69 6.40 0.38 -4.46
N PRO A 70 7.73 0.27 -4.61
CA PRO A 70 8.66 0.93 -3.71
C PRO A 70 8.65 2.44 -3.94
N ILE A 71 8.73 3.22 -2.86
CA ILE A 71 8.84 4.69 -2.94
C ILE A 71 10.06 5.25 -2.21
N GLY A 72 10.82 4.39 -1.53
CA GLY A 72 12.07 4.74 -0.87
C GLY A 72 12.33 3.90 0.37
N LEU A 73 13.22 4.42 1.22
CA LEU A 73 13.59 3.83 2.50
C LEU A 73 13.15 4.76 3.63
N SER A 74 12.81 4.17 4.79
CA SER A 74 12.62 4.90 6.03
C SER A 74 13.96 5.47 6.55
N PRO A 75 13.94 6.37 7.54
CA PRO A 75 15.18 6.82 8.21
C PRO A 75 16.03 5.68 8.79
N ASP A 76 15.40 4.55 9.13
CA ASP A 76 16.06 3.34 9.64
C ASP A 76 16.51 2.38 8.53
N GLY A 77 16.39 2.78 7.26
CA GLY A 77 16.81 2.00 6.09
C GLY A 77 15.85 0.89 5.67
N LEU A 78 14.63 0.87 6.18
CA LEU A 78 13.62 -0.16 5.84
C LEU A 78 12.80 0.26 4.61
N PRO A 79 12.46 -0.66 3.68
CA PRO A 79 11.62 -0.34 2.53
C PRO A 79 10.27 0.26 2.91
N VAL A 80 9.88 1.31 2.19
CA VAL A 80 8.54 1.93 2.25
C VAL A 80 7.90 1.87 0.88
N GLY A 81 6.61 1.55 0.84
CA GLY A 81 5.86 1.37 -0.40
C GLY A 81 4.53 2.12 -0.44
N ALA A 82 4.10 2.42 -1.65
CA ALA A 82 2.76 2.89 -1.96
C ALA A 82 2.05 1.87 -2.85
N GLN A 83 0.75 2.02 -3.03
CA GLN A 83 -0.04 1.29 -4.02
C GLN A 83 -0.73 2.26 -4.95
N ILE A 84 -0.81 1.86 -6.21
CA ILE A 84 -1.53 2.54 -7.27
C ILE A 84 -2.82 1.78 -7.48
N ILE A 85 -3.95 2.42 -7.20
CA ILE A 85 -5.29 1.85 -7.35
C ILE A 85 -5.95 2.50 -8.56
N GLY A 86 -6.51 1.69 -9.46
CA GLY A 86 -7.26 2.16 -10.62
C GLY A 86 -8.71 1.72 -10.59
N ASP A 87 -9.51 2.20 -11.53
CA ASP A 87 -10.88 1.70 -11.74
C ASP A 87 -10.86 0.23 -12.23
N SER A 88 -12.04 -0.38 -12.27
CA SER A 88 -12.26 -1.72 -12.80
C SER A 88 -11.61 -1.87 -14.19
N PHE A 89 -10.75 -2.90 -14.34
CA PHE A 89 -9.99 -3.22 -15.55
C PHE A 89 -8.89 -2.23 -15.95
N ALA A 90 -8.52 -1.30 -15.06
CA ALA A 90 -7.41 -0.37 -15.27
C ALA A 90 -6.02 -0.96 -14.94
N ASP A 91 -5.88 -2.28 -14.79
CA ASP A 91 -4.60 -2.95 -14.54
C ASP A 91 -3.46 -2.47 -15.47
N PRO A 92 -3.67 -2.30 -16.80
CA PRO A 92 -2.61 -1.82 -17.67
C PRO A 92 -2.13 -0.42 -17.30
N LEU A 93 -3.03 0.47 -16.86
CA LEU A 93 -2.69 1.82 -16.43
C LEU A 93 -1.91 1.81 -15.10
N CYS A 94 -2.36 1.00 -14.13
CA CYS A 94 -1.64 0.83 -12.87
C CYS A 94 -0.20 0.34 -13.10
N LEU A 95 -0.02 -0.65 -13.98
CA LEU A 95 1.30 -1.19 -14.33
C LEU A 95 2.16 -0.20 -15.11
N GLN A 96 1.59 0.58 -16.03
CA GLN A 96 2.32 1.64 -16.74
C GLN A 96 2.85 2.71 -15.77
N MET A 97 2.01 3.14 -14.83
CA MET A 97 2.43 4.09 -13.80
C MET A 97 3.50 3.50 -12.89
N ALA A 98 3.37 2.24 -12.49
CA ALA A 98 4.36 1.54 -11.69
C ALA A 98 5.72 1.47 -12.40
N GLN A 99 5.73 1.07 -13.68
CA GLN A 99 6.94 1.03 -14.50
C GLN A 99 7.60 2.40 -14.64
N TRP A 100 6.78 3.44 -14.84
CA TRP A 100 7.27 4.81 -14.93
C TRP A 100 7.93 5.26 -13.62
N LEU A 101 7.30 5.00 -12.46
CA LEU A 101 7.86 5.34 -11.15
C LEU A 101 9.13 4.55 -10.83
N GLU A 102 9.17 3.26 -11.19
CA GLU A 102 10.35 2.42 -11.02
C GLU A 102 11.55 2.97 -11.79
N THR A 103 11.32 3.45 -13.02
CA THR A 103 12.38 3.96 -13.90
C THR A 103 12.78 5.40 -13.56
N ALA A 104 11.82 6.26 -13.22
CA ALA A 104 12.04 7.70 -13.07
C ALA A 104 12.30 8.15 -11.62
N TRP A 105 11.90 7.37 -10.62
CA TRP A 105 11.93 7.79 -9.22
C TRP A 105 12.62 6.79 -8.28
N CYS A 106 12.01 5.63 -8.04
CA CYS A 106 12.52 4.66 -7.07
C CYS A 106 12.33 3.24 -7.60
N GLY A 107 13.43 2.65 -8.03
CA GLY A 107 13.48 1.22 -8.35
C GLY A 107 13.57 0.34 -7.11
N PHE A 108 13.34 -0.96 -7.31
CA PHE A 108 13.66 -1.95 -6.29
C PHE A 108 15.16 -1.94 -5.96
N GLN A 109 15.48 -2.04 -4.66
CA GLN A 109 16.85 -2.23 -4.17
C GLN A 109 16.92 -3.57 -3.42
N PRO A 110 17.80 -4.49 -3.82
CA PRO A 110 17.98 -5.73 -3.08
C PRO A 110 18.55 -5.45 -1.68
N PRO A 111 18.15 -6.22 -0.66
CA PRO A 111 18.77 -6.11 0.65
C PRO A 111 20.27 -6.44 0.58
N PRO A 112 21.13 -5.85 1.43
CA PRO A 112 22.58 -5.97 1.32
C PRO A 112 23.12 -7.42 1.35
N SER A 113 22.40 -8.34 1.98
CA SER A 113 22.77 -9.76 2.03
C SER A 113 22.47 -10.53 0.73
N PHE A 114 21.85 -9.89 -0.25
CA PHE A 114 21.43 -10.48 -1.54
C PHE A 114 21.82 -9.60 -2.74
N ALA A 115 22.70 -8.63 -2.54
CA ALA A 115 23.23 -7.75 -3.59
C ALA A 115 24.38 -8.40 -4.37
#